data_AF-A0A3E3I0N2-F1
#
_entry.id   AF-A0A3E3I0N2-F1
#
_cell.length_a   1.000
_cell.length_b   1.000
_cell.length_c   1.000
_cell.angle_alpha   90.00
_cell.angle_beta   90.00
_cell.angle_gamma   90.00
#
_symmetry.space_group_name_H-M   'P 1'
#
loop_
_entity.id
_entity.type
_entity.pdbx_description
1 polymer ?
#
loop_
_entity_poly.entity_id
_entity_poly.type
_entity_poly.pdbx_seq_one_letter_code
_entity_poly.pdbx_strand_id
1 'polypeptide(L)' 'MMRYKLVIAEKPSVAQSLAAVIGATARKDGYLEGNGWRVSWCVGHLAGLADA' A
#
# COMPACT_ATOMS: atom_id res chain seq x y z
N MET A 1 17.94 -11.67 -1.56
CA MET A 1 16.54 -11.39 -1.17
C MET A 1 16.27 -9.92 -1.50
N MET A 2 15.26 -9.60 -2.32
CA MET A 2 14.92 -8.21 -2.63
C MET A 2 14.25 -7.55 -1.41
N ARG A 3 14.70 -6.35 -1.04
CA ARG A 3 14.05 -5.52 -0.01
C ARG A 3 13.18 -4.49 -0.72
N TYR A 4 11.88 -4.50 -0.41
CA TYR A 4 10.97 -3.45 -0.84
C TYR A 4 10.81 -2.42 0.27
N LYS A 5 10.70 -1.15 -0.12
CA LYS A 5 10.18 -0.11 0.78
C LYS A 5 8.65 -0.12 0.69
N LEU A 6 7.97 -0.02 1.84
CA LEU A 6 6.51 -0.11 1.93
C LEU A 6 5.90 1.26 2.23
N VAL A 7 4.85 1.60 1.49
CA VAL A 7 3.95 2.72 1.76
C VAL A 7 2.57 2.16 2.05
N ILE A 8 1.91 2.63 3.11
CA ILE A 8 0.52 2.31 3.45
C ILE A 8 -0.30 3.60 3.42
N ALA A 9 -1.32 3.64 2.56
CA ALA A 9 -2.26 4.74 2.49
C ALA A 9 -3.58 4.43 3.23
N GLU A 10 -4.37 5.45 3.54
CA GLU A 10 -5.71 5.32 4.15
C GLU A 10 -6.73 4.59 3.26
N LYS A 11 -6.62 4.77 1.94
CA LYS A 11 -7.64 4.34 0.97
C LYS A 11 -7.00 4.05 -0.41
N PRO A 12 -7.67 3.26 -1.27
CA PRO A 12 -7.12 2.84 -2.56
C PRO A 12 -6.74 4.01 -3.48
N SER A 13 -7.53 5.09 -3.51
CA SER A 13 -7.28 6.22 -4.41
C SER A 13 -5.98 6.95 -4.07
N VAL A 14 -5.67 7.13 -2.78
CA VAL A 14 -4.43 7.78 -2.33
C VAL A 14 -3.22 6.89 -2.65
N ALA A 15 -3.33 5.58 -2.43
CA ALA A 15 -2.26 4.65 -2.82
C ALA A 15 -1.96 4.69 -4.31
N GLN A 16 -2.98 4.76 -5.17
CA GLN A 16 -2.80 4.85 -6.62
C GLN A 16 -2.07 6.13 -7.03
N SER A 17 -2.43 7.28 -6.46
CA SER A 17 -1.73 8.56 -6.72
C SER A 17 -0.25 8.49 -6.30
N LEU A 18 0.05 7.92 -5.14
CA LEU A 18 1.43 7.76 -4.65
C LEU A 18 2.23 6.78 -5.53
N ALA A 19 1.62 5.64 -5.86
CA ALA A 19 2.24 4.60 -6.68
C ALA A 19 2.62 5.10 -8.07
N ALA A 20 1.79 5.96 -8.68
CA ALA A 20 2.08 6.58 -9.98
C ALA A 20 3.34 7.45 -9.94
N VAL A 21 3.52 8.26 -8.88
CA VAL A 21 4.71 9.12 -8.71
C VAL A 21 5.96 8.30 -8.36
N ILE A 22 5.80 7.26 -7.53
CA ILE A 22 6.91 6.39 -7.08
C ILE A 22 7.40 5.46 -8.20
N GLY A 23 6.58 5.18 -9.22
CA GLY A 23 6.87 4.19 -10.26
C GLY A 23 6.54 2.76 -9.83
N ALA A 24 5.61 2.60 -8.88
CA ALA A 24 5.07 1.30 -8.47
C ALA A 24 3.77 1.00 -9.23
N THR A 25 3.85 0.69 -10.52
CA THR A 25 2.65 0.62 -11.38
C THR A 25 2.09 -0.80 -11.58
N ALA A 26 2.81 -1.84 -11.16
CA ALA A 26 2.34 -3.21 -11.30
C ALA A 26 1.30 -3.54 -10.23
N ARG A 27 0.05 -3.75 -10.65
CA ARG A 27 -1.06 -4.14 -9.76
C ARG A 27 -0.88 -5.58 -9.28
N LYS A 28 -1.08 -5.79 -7.98
CA LYS A 28 -1.18 -7.08 -7.30
C LYS A 28 -2.44 -7.11 -6.44
N ASP A 29 -2.68 -8.23 -5.77
CA ASP A 29 -3.79 -8.35 -4.83
C ASP A 29 -3.50 -7.52 -3.56
N GLY A 30 -4.25 -6.44 -3.37
CA GLY A 30 -4.14 -5.53 -2.23
C GLY A 30 -2.96 -4.53 -2.25
N TYR A 31 -2.15 -4.47 -3.31
CA TYR A 31 -1.06 -3.48 -3.43
C TYR A 31 -0.60 -3.24 -4.88
N LEU A 32 0.25 -2.25 -5.04
CA LEU A 32 0.97 -1.91 -6.27
C LEU A 32 2.47 -2.06 -6.02
N GLU A 33 3.24 -2.55 -7.00
CA GLU A 33 4.70 -2.69 -6.88
C GLU A 33 5.47 -2.17 -8.10
N GLY A 34 6.74 -1.84 -7.87
CA GLY A 34 7.65 -1.35 -8.91
C GLY A 34 8.68 -0.40 -8.30
N ASN A 35 9.79 -0.19 -9.01
CA ASN A 35 10.89 0.69 -8.57
C ASN A 35 11.44 0.37 -7.16
N GLY A 36 11.36 -0.89 -6.71
CA GLY A 36 11.77 -1.29 -5.36
C GLY A 36 10.80 -0.88 -4.25
N TRP A 37 9.57 -0.50 -4.60
CA TRP A 37 8.51 -0.13 -3.66
C TRP A 37 7.31 -1.08 -3.74
N ARG A 38 6.60 -1.17 -2.61
CA ARG A 38 5.22 -1.65 -2.51
C ARG A 38 4.37 -0.55 -1.94
N VAL A 39 3.23 -0.30 -2.55
CA VAL A 39 2.24 0.70 -2.12
C VAL A 39 0.92 -0.01 -1.90
N SER A 40 0.47 -0.07 -0.65
CA SER A 40 -0.79 -0.70 -0.24
C SER A 40 -1.66 0.33 0.48
N TRP A 41 -2.85 -0.09 0.91
CA TRP A 41 -3.82 0.78 1.56
C TRP A 41 -4.66 0.02 2.59
N CYS A 42 -5.18 0.77 3.55
CA CYS A 42 -6.24 0.33 4.43
C CYS A 42 -7.61 0.52 3.76
N VAL A 43 -8.63 -0.12 4.34
CA VAL A 43 -10.03 0.17 4.05
C VAL A 43 -10.69 0.46 5.39
N GLY A 44 -10.62 1.73 5.82
CA GLY A 44 -10.98 2.12 7.18
C GLY A 44 -9.97 1.62 8.23
N HIS A 45 -10.42 1.43 9.47
CA HIS A 45 -9.59 0.91 10.55
C HIS A 45 -9.45 -0.61 10.43
N LEU A 46 -8.21 -1.10 10.32
CA LEU A 46 -7.91 -2.53 10.20
C LEU A 46 -7.92 -3.29 11.54
N ALA A 47 -7.88 -2.56 12.65
CA ALA A 47 -7.89 -3.11 14.00
C ALA A 47 -8.73 -2.20 14.91
N GLY A 48 -9.29 -2.81 15.96
CA GLY A 48 -10.03 -2.14 17.02
C GLY A 48 -9.54 -2.59 18.39
N LEU A 49 -10.10 -2.00 19.44
CA LEU A 49 -9.83 -2.44 20.81
C LEU A 49 -10.39 -3.85 21.00
N ALA A 50 -9.63 -4.70 21.71
CA ALA A 50 -10.12 -5.98 22.17
C ALA A 50 -10.94 -5.78 23.44
N ASP A 51 -12.03 -6.54 23.58
CA ASP A 51 -12.76 -6.62 24.84
C ASP A 51 -11.91 -7.31 25.91
N ALA A 52 -12.17 -6.97 27.18
CA ALA A 52 -11.45 -7.49 28.35
C ALA A 52 -11.91 -8.89 28.78
#